data_AF-A0A1X3FDA0-F1
#
_entry.id   AF-A0A1X3FDA0-F1
#
_cell.length_a   1.000
_cell.length_b   1.000
_cell.length_c   1.000
_cell.angle_alpha   90.00
_cell.angle_beta   90.00
_cell.angle_gamma   90.00
#
_symmetry.space_group_name_H-M   'P 1'
#
loop_
_entity.id
_entity.type
_entity.pdbx_description
1 polymer ?
#
loop_
_entity_poly.entity_id
_entity_poly.type
_entity_poly.pdbx_seq_one_letter_code
_entity_poly.pdbx_strand_id
1 'polypeptide(L)' 'MTLPSSPEMLVVSFILCVVASIGGGVIGGVVVGGKVLGNELAALLGGFYGPLAGVAGAFLGLAILTIVG' A
#
# COMPACT_ATOMS: atom_id res chain seq x y z
N MET A 1 13.93 16.20 3.81
CA MET A 1 13.02 15.24 4.47
C MET A 1 13.91 14.23 5.17
N THR A 2 13.86 14.15 6.50
CA THR A 2 14.70 13.21 7.25
C THR A 2 14.20 11.80 7.00
N LEU A 3 15.04 10.95 6.43
CA LEU A 3 14.80 9.51 6.37
C LEU A 3 14.53 8.99 7.81
N PRO A 4 13.60 8.04 8.01
CA PRO A 4 13.46 7.36 9.29
C PRO A 4 14.76 6.63 9.60
N SER A 5 15.62 7.27 10.39
CA SER A 5 16.97 6.82 10.69
C SER A 5 17.03 5.92 11.94
N SER A 6 15.95 5.89 12.73
CA SER A 6 15.78 4.95 13.85
C SER A 6 14.90 3.75 13.45
N PRO A 7 15.20 2.54 13.97
CA PRO A 7 14.46 1.31 13.62
C PRO A 7 12.95 1.41 13.87
N GLU A 8 12.58 2.06 14.97
CA GLU A 8 11.19 2.28 15.38
C GLU A 8 10.40 3.18 14.41
N MET A 9 11.05 4.18 13.82
CA MET A 9 10.41 5.07 12.84
C MET A 9 10.15 4.34 11.52
N LEU A 10 11.05 3.44 11.14
CA LEU A 10 10.92 2.55 9.98
C LEU A 10 9.69 1.63 10.12
N VAL A 11 9.53 1.03 11.30
CA VAL A 11 8.36 0.19 11.62
C VAL A 11 7.06 0.98 11.52
N VAL A 12 7.00 2.19 12.08
CA VAL A 12 5.80 3.05 12.01
C VAL A 12 5.47 3.40 10.55
N SER A 13 6.45 3.80 9.76
CA SER A 13 6.24 4.09 8.33
C SER A 13 5.80 2.87 7.53
N PHE A 14 6.31 1.67 7.86
CA PHE A 14 5.88 0.44 7.20
C PHE A 14 4.43 0.10 7.53
N ILE A 15 4.02 0.24 8.80
CA ILE A 15 2.63 0.04 9.23
C ILE A 15 1.69 1.02 8.52
N LEU A 16 2.06 2.31 8.46
CA LEU A 16 1.27 3.32 7.75
C LEU A 16 1.14 3.00 6.25
N CYS A 17 2.21 2.49 5.64
CA CYS A 17 2.21 2.09 4.24
C CYS A 17 1.26 0.91 3.99
N VAL A 18 1.29 -0.10 4.87
CA VAL A 18 0.36 -1.24 4.79
C VAL A 18 -1.08 -0.77 4.91
N VAL A 19 -1.41 0.07 5.89
CA VAL A 19 -2.77 0.60 6.08
C VAL A 19 -3.23 1.41 4.87
N ALA A 20 -2.37 2.30 4.35
CA ALA A 20 -2.68 3.08 3.16
C ALA A 20 -2.91 2.19 1.94
N SER A 21 -2.15 1.10 1.79
CA SER A 21 -2.29 0.19 0.67
C SER A 21 -3.55 -0.68 0.72
N ILE A 22 -4.04 -1.01 1.92
CA ILE A 22 -5.36 -1.62 2.07
C ILE A 22 -6.42 -0.66 1.55
N GLY A 23 -6.38 0.61 1.98
CA GLY A 23 -7.34 1.63 1.52
C GLY A 23 -7.30 1.83 0.00
N GLY A 24 -6.11 1.99 -0.58
CA GLY A 24 -5.93 2.12 -2.02
C GLY A 24 -6.38 0.86 -2.78
N GLY A 25 -6.08 -0.31 -2.24
CA GLY A 25 -6.50 -1.60 -2.81
C GLY A 25 -8.00 -1.80 -2.81
N VAL A 26 -8.71 -1.47 -1.71
CA VAL A 26 -10.17 -1.51 -1.62
C VAL A 26 -10.80 -0.64 -2.70
N ILE A 27 -10.35 0.62 -2.80
CA ILE A 27 -10.88 1.58 -3.78
C ILE A 27 -10.61 1.09 -5.21
N GLY A 28 -9.37 0.69 -5.50
CA GLY A 28 -8.97 0.18 -6.81
C GLY A 28 -9.74 -1.09 -7.20
N GLY A 29 -9.92 -2.01 -6.25
CA GLY A 29 -10.70 -3.24 -6.43
C GLY A 29 -12.14 -2.95 -6.82
N VAL A 30 -12.82 -2.05 -6.10
CA VAL A 30 -14.19 -1.65 -6.42
C VAL A 30 -14.28 -0.96 -7.78
N VAL A 31 -13.35 -0.05 -8.09
CA VAL A 31 -13.35 0.70 -9.36
C VAL A 31 -13.16 -0.23 -10.57
N VAL A 32 -12.27 -1.22 -10.47
CA VAL A 32 -11.93 -2.12 -11.59
C VAL A 32 -12.87 -3.32 -11.68
N GLY A 33 -13.13 -3.99 -10.55
CA GLY A 33 -13.84 -5.26 -10.48
C GLY A 33 -15.29 -5.19 -10.02
N GLY A 34 -15.74 -4.06 -9.46
CA GLY A 34 -17.05 -3.93 -8.81
C GLY A 34 -18.24 -4.23 -9.73
N LYS A 35 -18.13 -3.92 -11.03
CA LYS A 35 -19.20 -4.20 -12.02
C LYS A 35 -19.36 -5.69 -12.36
N VAL A 36 -18.34 -6.51 -12.12
CA VAL A 36 -18.33 -7.94 -12.50
C VAL A 36 -18.55 -8.83 -11.27
N LEU A 37 -17.87 -8.50 -10.16
CA LEU A 37 -17.84 -9.30 -8.94
C LEU A 37 -18.81 -8.81 -7.86
N GLY A 38 -19.34 -7.58 -8.00
CA GLY A 38 -20.04 -6.86 -6.94
C GLY A 38 -19.09 -6.09 -6.03
N ASN A 39 -19.58 -4.98 -5.45
CA ASN A 39 -18.75 -4.04 -4.70
C ASN A 39 -18.13 -4.65 -3.43
N GLU A 40 -18.86 -5.49 -2.70
CA GLU A 40 -18.35 -6.11 -1.46
C GLU A 40 -17.23 -7.11 -1.74
N LEU A 41 -17.41 -8.00 -2.73
CA LEU A 41 -16.39 -8.97 -3.09
C LEU A 41 -15.16 -8.28 -3.71
N ALA A 42 -15.37 -7.26 -4.53
CA ALA A 42 -14.30 -6.45 -5.11
C ALA A 42 -13.53 -5.65 -4.05
N ALA A 43 -14.22 -5.12 -3.03
CA ALA A 43 -13.58 -4.45 -1.89
C ALA A 43 -12.76 -5.42 -1.04
N LEU A 44 -13.28 -6.63 -0.76
CA LEU A 44 -12.55 -7.67 -0.02
C LEU A 44 -11.28 -8.10 -0.76
N LEU A 45 -11.38 -8.40 -2.06
CA LEU A 45 -10.23 -8.75 -2.88
C LEU A 45 -9.24 -7.58 -2.99
N GLY A 46 -9.75 -6.38 -3.22
CA GLY A 46 -8.94 -5.16 -3.28
C GLY A 46 -8.17 -4.91 -1.98
N GLY A 47 -8.81 -5.03 -0.82
CA GLY A 47 -8.16 -4.86 0.47
C GLY A 47 -7.15 -5.96 0.79
N PHE A 48 -7.39 -7.19 0.35
CA PHE A 48 -6.48 -8.32 0.58
C PHE A 48 -5.24 -8.27 -0.31
N TYR A 49 -5.39 -7.89 -1.58
CA TYR A 49 -4.29 -7.76 -2.54
C TYR A 49 -3.64 -6.37 -2.57
N GLY A 50 -4.29 -5.36 -1.98
CA GLY A 50 -3.77 -4.01 -1.82
C GLY A 50 -2.39 -3.96 -1.18
N PRO A 51 -2.16 -4.61 -0.02
CA PRO A 51 -0.83 -4.71 0.60
C PRO A 51 0.22 -5.36 -0.30
N LEU A 52 -0.17 -6.29 -1.17
CA LEU A 52 0.76 -6.98 -2.06
C LEU A 52 1.42 -6.00 -3.05
N ALA A 53 0.62 -5.10 -3.63
CA ALA A 53 1.13 -4.00 -4.44
C ALA A 53 1.80 -2.90 -3.59
N GLY A 54 1.27 -2.63 -2.39
CA GLY A 54 1.79 -1.64 -1.46
C GLY A 54 3.19 -1.93 -0.97
N VAL A 55 3.49 -3.19 -0.63
CA VAL A 55 4.80 -3.61 -0.16
C VAL A 55 5.84 -3.47 -1.27
N ALA A 56 5.50 -3.84 -2.51
CA ALA A 56 6.37 -3.61 -3.66
C ALA A 56 6.61 -2.11 -3.90
N GLY A 57 5.56 -1.28 -3.80
CA GLY A 57 5.64 0.17 -3.89
C GLY A 57 6.45 0.81 -2.77
N ALA A 58 6.34 0.31 -1.54
CA ALA A 58 7.10 0.76 -0.37
C ALA A 58 8.60 0.48 -0.55
N PHE A 59 8.94 -0.72 -1.03
CA PHE A 59 10.32 -1.09 -1.34
C PHE A 59 10.92 -0.22 -2.45
N LEU A 60 10.19 -0.03 -3.55
CA LEU A 60 10.61 0.84 -4.65
C LEU A 60 10.74 2.29 -4.20
N GLY A 61 9.79 2.79 -3.41
CA GLY A 61 9.82 4.14 -2.86
C GLY A 61 11.02 4.37 -1.94
N LEU A 62 11.31 3.43 -1.05
CA LEU A 62 12.51 3.46 -0.20
C LEU A 62 13.80 3.43 -1.04
N ALA A 63 13.88 2.55 -2.04
CA ALA A 63 15.04 2.41 -2.92
C ALA A 63 15.30 3.70 -3.73
N ILE A 64 14.25 4.30 -4.32
CA ILE A 64 14.36 5.57 -5.04
C ILE A 64 14.77 6.69 -4.08
N LEU A 65 14.18 6.74 -2.88
CA LEU A 65 14.50 7.74 -1.88
C LEU A 65 15.96 7.63 -1.41
N THR A 66 16.58 6.44 -1.46
CA THR A 66 18.01 6.25 -1.14
C THR A 66 18.95 6.71 -2.25
N ILE A 67 18.47 6.82 -3.49
CA ILE A 67 19.27 7.26 -4.66
C ILE A 67 19.15 8.77 -4.86
N VAL A 68 17.97 9.32 -4.61
CA VAL A 68 17.63 10.74 -4.88
C VAL A 68 17.82 11.62 -3.64
N GLY A 69 17.69 11.05 -2.44
CA GLY A 69 17.85 11.74 -1.14
C GLY A 69 19.19 11.48 -0.49
#